data_AF-A0A200J7L3-F1
#
_entry.id   AF-A0A200J7L3-F1
#
_cell.length_a   1.000
_cell.length_b   1.000
_cell.length_c   1.000
_cell.angle_alpha   90.00
_cell.angle_beta   90.00
_cell.angle_gamma   90.00
#
_symmetry.space_group_name_H-M   'P 1'
#
loop_
_entity.id
_entity.type
_entity.pdbx_description
1 polymer ?
#
loop_
_entity_poly.entity_id
_entity_poly.type
_entity_poly.pdbx_seq_one_letter_code
_entity_poly.pdbx_strand_id
1 'polypeptide(L)'
;MRQKNVSFECMRIIAFLMVVFNHVFHYLFYGLDLSYEWNVTAVLMVIVKPVVPLFMMMSGALLLRREYSSKELRNKIISVVVTLLLFSLVYFYFDPELKGTDQTFILLFLNGRVSNALWYMYVYLGFLLFLPFIKKWWIPLMKKIIEAFF
;
A
#
# COMPACT_ATOMS: atom_id res chain seq x y z
N MET A 1 -24.14 -15.96 8.38
CA MET A 1 -23.68 -14.61 7.99
C MET A 1 -22.71 -14.11 9.06
N ARG A 2 -21.43 -13.90 8.71
CA ARG A 2 -20.39 -13.46 9.67
C ARG A 2 -20.69 -12.00 10.06
N GLN A 3 -20.89 -11.70 11.35
CA GLN A 3 -21.14 -10.33 11.82
C GLN A 3 -20.04 -9.40 11.30
N LYS A 4 -20.43 -8.35 10.56
CA LYS A 4 -19.50 -7.30 10.13
C LYS A 4 -19.10 -6.52 11.38
N ASN A 5 -17.81 -6.47 11.67
CA ASN A 5 -17.30 -5.67 12.77
C ASN A 5 -17.31 -4.21 12.33
N VAL A 6 -18.31 -3.45 12.79
CA VAL A 6 -18.50 -2.04 12.44
C VAL A 6 -17.24 -1.22 12.73
N SER A 7 -16.57 -1.49 13.85
CA SER A 7 -15.32 -0.82 14.22
C SER A 7 -14.22 -1.00 13.17
N PHE A 8 -14.13 -2.19 12.57
CA PHE A 8 -13.14 -2.46 11.53
C PHE A 8 -13.45 -1.71 10.23
N GLU A 9 -14.72 -1.57 9.86
CA GLU A 9 -15.11 -0.77 8.69
C GLU A 9 -14.89 0.73 8.92
N CYS A 10 -15.19 1.23 10.13
CA CYS A 10 -14.86 2.62 10.52
C CYS A 10 -13.34 2.88 10.44
N MET A 11 -12.51 1.97 10.95
CA MET A 11 -11.05 2.08 10.86
C MET A 11 -10.56 2.13 9.40
N ARG A 12 -11.19 1.39 8.48
CA ARG A 12 -10.83 1.42 7.07
C ARG A 12 -11.16 2.74 6.41
N ILE A 13 -12.33 3.31 6.72
CA ILE A 13 -12.73 4.63 6.22
C ILE A 13 -11.77 5.70 6.76
N ILE A 14 -11.48 5.68 8.06
CA ILE A 14 -10.54 6.63 8.68
C ILE A 14 -9.16 6.51 8.04
N ALA A 15 -8.64 5.29 7.87
CA ALA A 15 -7.34 5.11 7.22
C ALA A 15 -7.34 5.57 5.77
N PHE A 16 -8.40 5.31 5.00
CA PHE A 16 -8.50 5.82 3.64
C PHE A 16 -8.43 7.35 3.59
N LEU A 17 -9.21 8.02 4.45
CA LEU A 17 -9.19 9.48 4.55
C LEU A 17 -7.81 10.02 4.96
N MET A 18 -7.16 9.38 5.94
CA MET A 18 -5.81 9.76 6.37
C MET A 18 -4.76 9.56 5.26
N VAL A 19 -4.91 8.57 4.37
CA VAL A 19 -4.01 8.39 3.20
C VAL A 19 -4.21 9.56 2.24
N VAL A 20 -5.45 9.93 1.95
CA VAL A 20 -5.77 11.08 1.10
C VAL A 20 -5.17 12.36 1.69
N PHE A 21 -5.38 12.61 2.98
CA PHE A 21 -4.82 13.78 3.65
C PHE A 21 -3.29 13.78 3.64
N ASN A 22 -2.65 12.63 3.85
CA ASN A 22 -1.19 12.52 3.75
C ASN A 22 -0.67 12.95 2.36
N HIS A 23 -1.35 12.58 1.28
CA HIS A 23 -0.98 13.03 -0.06
C HIS A 23 -1.29 14.52 -0.28
N VAL A 24 -2.47 15.00 0.11
CA VAL A 24 -2.87 16.41 -0.09
C VAL A 24 -1.95 17.36 0.69
N PHE A 25 -1.70 17.09 1.97
CA PHE A 25 -0.81 17.94 2.78
C PHE A 25 0.62 17.94 2.25
N HIS A 26 1.09 16.82 1.71
CA HIS A 26 2.40 16.78 1.09
C HIS A 26 2.50 17.75 -0.08
N TYR A 27 1.51 17.80 -0.97
CA TYR A 27 1.55 18.68 -2.14
C TYR A 27 1.24 20.15 -1.81
N LEU A 28 0.28 20.41 -0.92
CA LEU A 28 -0.21 21.77 -0.67
C LEU A 28 0.81 22.65 0.06
N PHE A 29 1.72 22.02 0.81
CA PHE A 29 2.68 22.74 1.67
C PHE A 29 4.13 22.45 1.30
N TYR A 30 4.38 21.77 0.17
CA TYR A 30 5.73 21.58 -0.37
C TYR A 30 6.27 22.93 -0.84
N GLY A 31 7.35 23.41 -0.20
CA GLY A 31 8.02 24.67 -0.59
C GLY A 31 7.53 25.93 0.10
N LEU A 32 6.79 25.83 1.21
CA LEU A 32 6.55 26.98 2.08
C LEU A 32 7.79 27.29 2.93
N ASP A 33 8.04 28.58 3.15
CA ASP A 33 8.98 29.05 4.15
C ASP A 33 8.53 28.63 5.56
N LEU A 34 9.44 28.68 6.54
CA LEU A 34 9.18 28.34 7.94
C LEU A 34 8.17 29.30 8.59
N SER A 35 6.89 29.14 8.26
CA SER A 35 5.77 29.98 8.67
C SER A 35 4.91 29.29 9.73
N TYR A 36 3.91 30.00 10.26
CA TYR A 36 2.92 29.41 11.17
C TYR A 36 2.16 28.24 10.51
N GLU A 37 1.80 28.42 9.24
CA GLU A 37 1.11 27.42 8.42
C GLU A 37 1.98 26.17 8.23
N TRP A 38 3.30 26.32 8.05
CA TRP A 38 4.23 25.20 8.01
C TRP A 38 4.20 24.39 9.31
N ASN A 39 4.23 25.05 10.47
CA ASN A 39 4.21 24.37 11.77
C ASN A 39 2.90 23.59 11.99
N VAL A 40 1.76 24.19 11.66
CA VAL A 40 0.44 23.52 11.75
C VAL A 40 0.43 22.28 10.85
N THR A 41 0.89 22.40 9.61
CA THR A 41 0.93 21.27 8.67
C THR A 41 1.92 20.20 9.11
N ALA A 42 3.08 20.56 9.65
CA ALA A 42 4.06 19.59 10.15
C ALA A 42 3.44 18.72 11.27
N VAL A 43 2.70 19.33 12.19
CA VAL A 43 1.97 18.60 13.24
C VAL A 43 0.92 17.69 12.63
N LEU A 44 0.12 18.19 11.67
CA LEU A 44 -0.89 17.37 10.99
C LEU A 44 -0.26 16.19 10.23
N MET A 45 0.89 16.39 9.58
CA MET A 45 1.65 15.33 8.90
C MET A 45 2.10 14.24 9.87
N VAL A 46 2.56 14.60 11.07
CA VAL A 46 2.94 13.62 12.10
C VAL A 46 1.73 12.80 12.53
N ILE A 47 0.57 13.43 12.69
CA ILE A 47 -0.68 12.77 13.08
C ILE A 47 -1.15 11.77 12.01
N VAL A 48 -1.04 12.12 10.72
CA VAL A 48 -1.48 11.23 9.62
C VAL A 48 -0.44 10.19 9.24
N LYS A 49 0.85 10.37 9.59
CA LYS A 49 1.96 9.46 9.23
C LYS A 49 1.70 7.96 9.56
N PRO A 50 1.10 7.59 10.71
CA PRO A 50 0.81 6.19 11.05
C PRO A 50 -0.21 5.52 10.13
N VAL A 51 -0.88 6.27 9.25
CA VAL A 51 -1.87 5.70 8.33
C VAL A 51 -1.29 4.61 7.46
N VAL A 52 -0.05 4.76 7.01
CA VAL A 52 0.61 3.81 6.11
C VAL A 52 0.76 2.43 6.77
N PRO A 53 1.39 2.29 7.97
CA PRO A 53 1.45 1.01 8.65
C PRO A 53 0.06 0.48 9.06
N LEU A 54 -0.88 1.33 9.49
CA LEU A 54 -2.25 0.91 9.81
C LEU A 54 -2.97 0.30 8.61
N PHE A 55 -2.84 0.93 7.44
CA PHE A 55 -3.43 0.45 6.19
C PHE A 55 -2.81 -0.88 5.76
N MET A 56 -1.49 -1.04 5.90
CA MET A 56 -0.81 -2.31 5.65
C MET A 56 -1.30 -3.42 6.59
N MET A 57 -1.42 -3.14 7.90
CA MET A 57 -1.89 -4.11 8.89
C MET A 57 -3.32 -4.57 8.59
N MET A 58 -4.23 -3.64 8.28
CA MET A 58 -5.61 -3.99 7.93
C MET A 58 -5.68 -4.83 6.66
N SER A 59 -4.92 -4.46 5.63
CA SER A 59 -4.86 -5.19 4.37
C SER A 59 -4.30 -6.61 4.57
N GLY A 60 -3.24 -6.75 5.36
CA GLY A 60 -2.67 -8.03 5.75
C GLY A 60 -3.65 -8.91 6.54
N ALA A 61 -4.31 -8.35 7.55
CA ALA A 61 -5.30 -9.07 8.36
C ALA A 61 -6.44 -9.64 7.51
N LEU A 62 -6.91 -8.87 6.52
CA LEU A 62 -7.96 -9.30 5.59
C LEU A 62 -7.48 -10.37 4.60
N LEU A 63 -6.27 -10.22 4.07
CA LEU A 63 -5.66 -11.22 3.19
C LEU A 63 -5.48 -12.55 3.92
N LEU A 64 -5.01 -12.52 5.16
CA LEU A 64 -4.78 -13.72 5.95
C LEU A 64 -6.09 -14.41 6.39
N ARG A 65 -7.13 -13.63 6.71
CA ARG A 65 -8.42 -14.15 7.17
C ARG A 65 -9.22 -14.86 6.07
N ARG A 66 -8.98 -14.53 4.80
CA ARG A 66 -9.67 -15.15 3.66
C ARG A 66 -8.90 -16.37 3.17
N GLU A 67 -9.61 -17.49 2.99
CA GLU A 67 -9.06 -18.62 2.24
C GLU A 67 -9.17 -18.35 0.73
N TYR A 68 -8.07 -18.60 0.02
CA TYR A 68 -8.00 -18.46 -1.43
C TYR A 68 -7.65 -19.82 -2.01
N SER A 69 -8.44 -20.27 -2.99
CA SER A 69 -7.98 -21.34 -3.87
C SER A 69 -6.80 -20.87 -4.74
N SER A 70 -5.99 -21.80 -5.22
CA SER A 70 -4.85 -21.47 -6.11
C SER A 70 -5.28 -20.69 -7.35
N LYS A 71 -6.47 -20.99 -7.89
CA LYS A 71 -7.05 -20.29 -9.04
C LYS A 71 -7.43 -18.85 -8.69
N GLU A 72 -8.10 -18.63 -7.56
CA GLU A 72 -8.48 -17.28 -7.12
C GLU A 72 -7.26 -16.41 -6.83
N LEU A 73 -6.26 -16.95 -6.12
CA LEU A 73 -5.04 -16.20 -5.82
C LEU A 73 -4.31 -15.81 -7.10
N ARG A 74 -4.16 -16.74 -8.05
CA ARG A 74 -3.55 -16.46 -9.35
C ARG A 74 -4.31 -15.39 -10.12
N ASN A 75 -5.64 -15.50 -10.22
CA ASN A 75 -6.45 -14.52 -10.91
C ASN A 75 -6.34 -13.12 -10.26
N LYS A 76 -6.25 -13.07 -8.94
CA LYS A 76 -6.06 -11.83 -8.19
C LYS A 76 -4.68 -11.22 -8.46
N ILE A 77 -3.62 -12.02 -8.46
CA ILE A 77 -2.27 -11.58 -8.82
C ILE A 77 -2.26 -11.03 -10.25
N ILE A 78 -2.83 -11.76 -11.22
CA ILE A 78 -2.92 -11.31 -12.61
C ILE A 78 -3.67 -9.98 -12.70
N SER A 79 -4.82 -9.85 -12.02
CA SER A 79 -5.57 -8.60 -11.99
C SER A 79 -4.72 -7.44 -11.47
N VAL A 80 -3.97 -7.64 -10.38
CA VAL A 80 -3.09 -6.61 -9.81
C VAL A 80 -1.95 -6.26 -10.77
N VAL A 81 -1.32 -7.25 -11.40
CA VAL A 81 -0.25 -7.03 -12.38
C VAL A 81 -0.76 -6.28 -13.61
N VAL A 82 -1.93 -6.65 -14.14
CA VAL A 82 -2.55 -5.96 -15.28
C VAL A 82 -2.88 -4.53 -14.92
N THR A 83 -3.53 -4.29 -13.77
CA THR A 83 -3.80 -2.93 -13.28
C THR A 83 -2.51 -2.13 -13.12
N LEU A 84 -1.48 -2.72 -12.52
CA LEU A 84 -0.19 -2.06 -12.32
C LEU A 84 0.48 -1.68 -13.64
N LEU A 85 0.50 -2.58 -14.63
CA LEU A 85 1.05 -2.32 -15.96
C LEU A 85 0.26 -1.24 -16.70
N LEU A 86 -1.07 -1.32 -16.69
CA LEU A 86 -1.94 -0.36 -17.35
C LEU A 86 -1.70 1.06 -16.82
N PHE A 87 -1.76 1.24 -15.50
CA PHE A 87 -1.54 2.56 -14.92
C PHE A 87 -0.09 3.02 -15.05
N SER A 88 0.88 2.11 -15.00
CA SER A 88 2.29 2.47 -15.25
C SER A 88 2.49 3.00 -16.68
N LEU A 89 1.86 2.39 -17.68
CA LEU A 89 1.91 2.90 -19.05
C LEU A 89 1.25 4.28 -19.14
N VAL A 90 0.10 4.48 -18.50
CA VAL A 90 -0.55 5.80 -18.44
C VAL A 90 0.41 6.84 -17.86
N TYR A 91 0.99 6.61 -16.69
CA TYR A 91 1.95 7.56 -16.11
C TYR A 91 3.17 7.76 -17.02
N PHE A 92 3.74 6.69 -17.58
CA PHE A 92 4.91 6.82 -18.45
C PHE A 92 4.69 7.71 -19.68
N TYR A 93 3.51 7.67 -20.30
CA TYR A 93 3.21 8.49 -21.47
C TYR A 93 2.73 9.91 -21.14
N PHE A 94 2.01 10.08 -20.03
CA PHE A 94 1.35 11.34 -19.70
C PHE A 94 2.12 12.20 -18.68
N ASP A 95 3.01 11.62 -17.87
CA ASP A 95 3.78 12.36 -16.88
C ASP A 95 4.92 13.17 -17.55
N PRO A 96 4.90 14.51 -17.47
CA PRO A 96 5.94 15.35 -18.05
C PRO A 96 7.33 15.09 -17.46
N GLU A 97 7.41 14.73 -16.18
CA GLU A 97 8.69 14.50 -15.48
C GLU A 97 9.44 13.30 -16.07
N LEU A 98 8.70 12.33 -16.63
CA LEU A 98 9.27 11.14 -17.26
C LEU A 98 9.69 11.36 -18.72
N LYS A 99 9.24 12.42 -19.38
CA LYS A 99 9.60 12.67 -20.80
C LYS A 99 11.06 13.07 -20.99
N GLY A 100 11.72 13.55 -19.96
CA GLY A 100 13.13 13.94 -19.97
C GLY A 100 14.10 12.86 -19.48
N THR A 101 13.62 11.64 -19.23
CA THR A 101 14.46 10.56 -18.71
C THR A 101 15.06 9.70 -19.81
N ASP A 102 16.34 9.36 -19.69
CA ASP A 102 17.01 8.38 -20.58
C ASP A 102 16.69 6.93 -20.20
N GLN A 103 15.98 6.73 -19.08
CA GLN A 103 15.66 5.40 -18.57
C GLN A 103 14.52 4.76 -19.37
N THR A 104 14.67 3.48 -19.71
CA THR A 104 13.62 2.73 -20.39
C THR A 104 12.43 2.51 -19.46
N PHE A 105 11.22 2.40 -20.04
CA PHE A 105 10.00 2.06 -19.30
C PHE A 105 10.19 0.83 -18.41
N ILE A 106 10.84 -0.22 -18.93
CA ILE A 106 11.09 -1.47 -18.20
C ILE A 106 11.90 -1.20 -16.93
N LEU A 107 12.97 -0.39 -17.02
CA LEU A 107 13.81 -0.05 -15.87
C LEU A 107 13.02 0.75 -14.83
N LEU A 108 12.25 1.76 -15.26
CA LEU A 108 11.42 2.55 -14.37
C LEU A 108 10.34 1.70 -13.69
N PHE A 109 9.70 0.83 -14.45
CA PHE A 109 8.64 -0.06 -13.97
C PHE A 109 9.16 -1.05 -12.93
N LEU A 110 10.29 -1.71 -13.18
CA LEU A 110 10.86 -2.68 -12.26
C LEU A 110 11.37 -2.03 -10.97
N ASN A 111 11.87 -0.81 -11.05
CA ASN A 111 12.32 -0.04 -9.88
C ASN A 111 11.17 0.69 -9.15
N GLY A 112 9.92 0.59 -9.63
CA GLY A 112 8.77 1.29 -9.04
C GLY A 112 8.85 2.82 -9.16
N ARG A 113 9.63 3.33 -10.11
CA ARG A 113 9.91 4.77 -10.30
C ARG A 113 8.99 5.44 -11.34
N VAL A 114 8.01 4.72 -11.87
CA VAL A 114 7.04 5.26 -12.82
C VAL A 114 6.09 6.25 -12.16
N SER A 115 5.66 5.99 -10.92
CA SER A 115 4.89 6.95 -10.14
C SER A 115 4.90 6.58 -8.68
N ASN A 116 5.11 7.57 -7.82
CA ASN A 116 4.97 7.39 -6.38
C ASN A 116 3.56 6.94 -6.00
N ALA A 117 2.51 7.25 -6.78
CA ALA A 117 1.15 6.80 -6.48
C ALA A 117 0.98 5.27 -6.56
N LEU A 118 1.83 4.59 -7.33
CA LEU A 118 1.74 3.14 -7.56
C LEU A 118 2.46 2.30 -6.50
N TRP A 119 3.21 2.92 -5.57
CA TRP A 119 4.05 2.22 -4.60
C TRP A 119 3.31 1.10 -3.85
N TYR A 120 2.07 1.35 -3.43
CA TYR A 120 1.29 0.38 -2.67
C TYR A 120 0.87 -0.83 -3.51
N MET A 121 0.67 -0.66 -4.81
CA MET A 121 0.34 -1.78 -5.71
C MET A 121 1.48 -2.80 -5.77
N TYR A 122 2.74 -2.33 -5.78
CA TYR A 122 3.92 -3.20 -5.72
C TYR A 122 3.98 -3.95 -4.39
N VAL A 123 3.78 -3.25 -3.27
CA VAL A 123 3.76 -3.87 -1.93
C VAL A 123 2.66 -4.93 -1.83
N TYR A 124 1.45 -4.60 -2.30
CA TYR A 124 0.32 -5.50 -2.29
C TYR A 124 0.52 -6.72 -3.18
N LEU A 125 1.13 -6.55 -4.35
CA LEU A 125 1.55 -7.66 -5.22
C LEU A 125 2.53 -8.57 -4.47
N GLY A 126 3.53 -8.00 -3.78
CA GLY A 126 4.43 -8.73 -2.90
C GLY A 126 3.66 -9.56 -1.85
N PHE A 127 2.72 -8.95 -1.13
CA PHE A 127 1.90 -9.66 -0.15
C PHE A 127 1.13 -10.84 -0.76
N LEU A 128 0.58 -10.70 -1.97
CA LEU A 128 -0.12 -11.81 -2.63
C LEU A 128 0.82 -12.94 -3.02
N LEU A 129 2.02 -12.62 -3.51
CA LEU A 129 3.04 -13.61 -3.87
C LEU A 129 3.57 -14.37 -2.65
N PHE A 130 3.76 -13.68 -1.53
CA PHE A 130 4.21 -14.28 -0.27
C PHE A 130 3.09 -14.94 0.54
N LEU A 131 1.82 -14.66 0.23
CA LEU A 131 0.67 -15.22 0.95
C LEU A 131 0.71 -16.74 1.19
N PRO A 132 0.99 -17.61 0.19
CA PRO A 132 1.05 -19.05 0.40
C PRO A 132 2.20 -19.43 1.35
N PHE A 133 3.33 -18.74 1.26
CA PHE A 133 4.46 -18.95 2.17
C PHE A 133 4.10 -18.56 3.60
N ILE A 134 3.50 -17.38 3.78
CA ILE A 134 3.10 -16.87 5.10
C ILE A 134 2.09 -17.81 5.76
N LYS A 135 1.07 -18.24 5.02
CA LYS A 135 0.03 -19.13 5.57
C LYS A 135 0.54 -20.52 5.89
N LYS A 136 1.34 -21.11 5.00
CA LYS A 136 1.77 -22.52 5.14
C LYS A 136 2.91 -22.69 6.14
N TRP A 137 3.83 -21.74 6.23
CA TRP A 137 5.07 -21.90 6.99
C TRP A 137 5.19 -20.89 8.13
N TRP A 138 5.02 -19.60 7.83
CA TRP A 138 5.30 -18.54 8.79
C TRP A 138 4.34 -18.54 9.99
N ILE A 139 3.03 -18.60 9.75
CA ILE A 139 2.03 -18.56 10.83
C ILE A 139 2.15 -19.78 11.77
N PRO A 140 2.24 -21.03 11.28
CA PRO A 140 2.44 -22.19 12.15
C PRO A 140 3.75 -22.11 12.95
N LEU A 141 4.83 -21.64 12.34
CA LEU A 141 6.12 -21.45 13.02
C LEU A 141 5.99 -20.42 14.15
N MET A 142 5.38 -19.27 13.88
CA MET A 142 5.20 -18.22 14.89
C MET A 142 4.35 -18.68 16.07
N LYS A 143 3.29 -19.47 15.84
CA LYS A 143 2.48 -20.04 16.92
C LYS A 143 3.33 -20.92 17.85
N LYS A 144 4.13 -21.82 17.29
CA LYS A 144 5.03 -22.68 18.07
C LYS A 144 6.06 -21.89 18.88
N ILE A 145 6.62 -20.83 18.31
CA ILE A 145 7.57 -19.96 19.03
C ILE A 145 6.87 -19.29 20.20
N ILE A 146 5.70 -18.68 19.98
CA ILE A 146 4.97 -17.99 21.06
C ILE A 146 4.61 -18.97 22.18
N GLU A 147 4.09 -20.15 21.86
CA GLU A 147 3.77 -21.23 22.82
C GLU A 147 5.00 -21.78 23.57
N ALA A 148 6.21 -21.62 23.02
CA ALA A 148 7.44 -22.08 23.65
C ALA A 148 8.05 -21.07 24.63
N PHE A 149 7.75 -19.78 24.45
CA PHE A 149 8.33 -18.69 25.26
C PHE A 149 7.35 -18.02 26.23
N PHE A 150 6.04 -18.22 26.06
CA PHE A 150 4.97 -17.70 26.90
C PHE A 150 3.98 -18.80 27.27
#